data_AF-A0A2G3DZY3-F1
#
_entry.id   AF-A0A2G3DZY3-F1
#
_cell.length_a   1.000
_cell.length_b   1.000
_cell.length_c   1.000
_cell.angle_alpha   90.00
_cell.angle_beta   90.00
_cell.angle_gamma   90.00
#
_symmetry.space_group_name_H-M   'P 1'
#
loop_
_entity.id
_entity.type
_entity.pdbx_description
1 polymer ?
#
loop_
_entity_poly.entity_id
_entity_poly.type
_entity_poly.pdbx_seq_one_letter_code
_entity_poly.pdbx_strand_id
1 'polypeptide(L)'
;MAGRPKKEDSRDNQYRVRLNDDENEMLDYVSHMTEKAKSEVFRQALTELYQKTKLAEARRDFAEEFSDDEDYEPSWEEEHVSLQRAIACPYCGHTHMMDFSDDCSSTSYERSMGPEVLYEFDYEEYACDSCGKLFRVKGYISEYPMGCYNHEEIDVEPIDDEEEG
;
A
#
# COMPACT_ATOMS: atom_id res chain seq x y z
N MET A 1 -46.54 -2.30 24.07
CA MET A 1 -45.14 -1.89 23.82
C MET A 1 -45.00 -1.55 22.35
N ALA A 2 -44.82 -0.29 21.99
CA ALA A 2 -44.64 0.08 20.58
C ALA A 2 -43.21 -0.28 20.17
N GLY A 3 -43.05 -1.30 19.33
CA GLY A 3 -41.76 -1.68 18.75
C GLY A 3 -41.24 -0.59 17.82
N ARG A 4 -39.94 -0.33 17.87
CA ARG A 4 -39.28 0.64 16.99
C ARG A 4 -39.53 0.26 15.52
N PRO A 5 -39.94 1.21 14.65
CA PRO A 5 -40.16 0.92 13.23
C PRO A 5 -38.87 0.38 12.59
N LYS A 6 -39.02 -0.64 11.74
CA LYS A 6 -37.90 -1.20 10.97
C LYS A 6 -37.36 -0.13 10.02
N LYS A 7 -36.07 0.13 10.10
CA LYS A 7 -35.35 0.96 9.11
C LYS A 7 -35.14 0.10 7.86
N GLU A 8 -35.41 0.64 6.68
CA GLU A 8 -35.15 -0.08 5.41
C GLU A 8 -33.66 -0.29 5.16
N ASP A 9 -32.81 0.65 5.59
CA ASP A 9 -31.35 0.49 5.63
C ASP A 9 -30.92 -0.10 6.98
N SER A 10 -31.35 -1.36 7.20
CA SER A 10 -30.97 -2.11 8.38
C SER A 10 -29.63 -2.82 8.13
N ARG A 11 -28.64 -2.55 8.97
CA ARG A 11 -27.34 -3.26 8.96
C ARG A 11 -27.51 -4.65 9.59
N ASP A 12 -28.26 -5.52 8.92
CA ASP A 12 -28.66 -6.83 9.44
C ASP A 12 -27.55 -7.89 9.33
N ASN A 13 -26.57 -7.67 8.45
CA ASN A 13 -25.49 -8.62 8.22
C ASN A 13 -24.33 -8.36 9.20
N GLN A 14 -24.00 -9.36 10.02
CA GLN A 14 -22.86 -9.32 10.94
C GLN A 14 -21.78 -10.32 10.50
N TYR A 15 -20.56 -9.81 10.31
CA TYR A 15 -19.37 -10.61 10.02
C TYR A 15 -18.39 -10.53 11.19
N ARG A 16 -17.81 -11.68 11.57
CA ARG A 16 -16.78 -11.77 12.62
C ARG A 16 -15.44 -12.05 11.94
N VAL A 17 -14.52 -11.10 12.03
CA VAL A 17 -13.16 -11.20 11.49
C VAL A 17 -12.23 -11.61 12.62
N ARG A 18 -11.31 -12.54 12.34
CA ARG A 18 -10.19 -12.86 13.22
C ARG A 18 -8.95 -12.20 12.65
N LEU A 19 -8.18 -11.55 13.51
CA LEU A 19 -6.94 -10.87 13.15
C LEU A 19 -5.78 -11.55 13.88
N ASN A 20 -4.61 -11.58 13.25
CA ASN A 20 -3.36 -11.86 13.95
C ASN A 20 -2.88 -10.60 14.72
N ASP A 21 -1.75 -10.72 15.42
CA ASP A 21 -1.25 -9.64 16.28
C ASP A 21 -0.88 -8.38 15.46
N ASP A 22 -0.16 -8.56 14.35
CA ASP A 22 0.27 -7.47 13.45
C ASP A 22 -0.93 -6.75 12.81
N GLU A 23 -1.92 -7.51 12.33
CA GLU A 23 -3.17 -6.98 11.77
C GLU A 23 -3.98 -6.19 12.81
N ASN A 24 -3.97 -6.63 14.06
CA ASN A 24 -4.62 -5.89 15.13
C ASN A 24 -3.86 -4.61 15.48
N GLU A 25 -2.52 -4.62 15.48
CA GLU A 25 -1.70 -3.43 15.68
C GLU A 25 -1.92 -2.39 14.57
N MET A 26 -1.95 -2.83 13.31
CA MET A 26 -2.29 -1.97 12.17
C MET A 26 -3.69 -1.34 12.34
N LEU A 27 -4.68 -2.14 12.73
CA LEU A 27 -6.04 -1.64 12.96
C LEU A 27 -6.11 -0.66 14.13
N ASP A 28 -5.38 -0.91 15.22
CA ASP A 28 -5.27 0.00 16.36
C ASP A 28 -4.65 1.33 15.94
N TYR A 29 -3.52 1.30 15.23
CA TYR A 29 -2.85 2.49 14.71
C TYR A 29 -3.80 3.33 13.83
N VAL A 30 -4.44 2.73 12.83
CA VAL A 30 -5.35 3.44 11.92
C VAL A 30 -6.56 4.01 12.67
N SER A 31 -7.12 3.26 13.62
CA SER A 31 -8.23 3.73 14.46
C SER A 31 -7.83 4.98 15.27
N HIS A 32 -6.63 4.98 15.84
CA HIS A 32 -6.09 6.12 16.61
C HIS A 32 -5.80 7.33 15.73
N MET A 33 -5.08 7.14 14.62
CA MET A 33 -4.66 8.24 13.74
C MET A 33 -5.82 8.92 13.01
N THR A 34 -6.89 8.16 12.72
CA THR A 34 -8.06 8.70 12.00
C THR A 34 -9.20 9.14 12.93
N GLU A 35 -9.04 8.94 14.25
CA GLU A 35 -10.08 9.17 15.28
C GLU A 35 -11.41 8.43 14.98
N LYS A 36 -11.34 7.32 14.26
CA LYS A 36 -12.50 6.52 13.88
C LYS A 36 -12.56 5.24 14.66
N ALA A 37 -13.77 4.74 14.91
CA ALA A 37 -13.94 3.42 15.48
C ALA A 37 -13.39 2.34 14.53
N LYS A 38 -12.80 1.25 15.04
CA LYS A 38 -12.34 0.09 14.24
C LYS A 38 -13.36 -0.39 13.20
N SER A 39 -14.66 -0.40 13.56
CA SER A 39 -15.74 -0.77 12.64
C SER A 39 -15.93 0.19 11.46
N GLU A 40 -15.53 1.45 11.59
CA GLU A 40 -15.53 2.45 10.52
C GLU A 40 -14.35 2.30 9.61
N VAL A 41 -13.18 1.96 10.18
CA VAL A 41 -11.99 1.61 9.40
C VAL A 41 -12.30 0.46 8.45
N PHE A 42 -12.89 -0.63 8.95
CA PHE A 42 -13.30 -1.76 8.09
C PHE A 42 -14.32 -1.37 7.01
N ARG A 43 -15.27 -0.49 7.33
CA ARG A 43 -16.27 -0.02 6.36
C ARG A 43 -15.66 0.85 5.26
N GLN A 44 -14.71 1.70 5.62
CA GLN A 44 -14.00 2.57 4.67
C GLN A 44 -13.10 1.74 3.77
N ALA A 45 -12.27 0.87 4.34
CA ALA A 45 -11.41 -0.04 3.58
C ALA A 45 -12.22 -0.92 2.61
N LEU A 46 -13.35 -1.47 3.05
CA LEU A 46 -14.24 -2.24 2.17
C LEU A 46 -14.78 -1.41 1.00
N THR A 47 -15.17 -0.16 1.27
CA THR A 47 -15.72 0.74 0.25
C THR A 47 -14.66 1.13 -0.77
N GLU A 48 -13.47 1.46 -0.29
CA GLU A 48 -12.32 1.83 -1.12
C GLU A 48 -11.87 0.66 -1.99
N LEU A 49 -11.73 -0.54 -1.40
CA LEU A 49 -11.41 -1.75 -2.15
C LEU A 49 -12.48 -2.06 -3.20
N TYR A 50 -13.78 -1.95 -2.84
CA TYR A 50 -14.87 -2.13 -3.79
C TYR A 50 -14.78 -1.14 -4.97
N GLN A 51 -14.54 0.14 -4.71
CA GLN A 51 -14.39 1.13 -5.77
C GLN A 51 -13.18 0.84 -6.65
N LYS A 52 -12.03 0.50 -6.06
CA LYS A 52 -10.82 0.12 -6.79
C LYS A 52 -11.06 -1.09 -7.70
N THR A 53 -11.68 -2.15 -7.18
CA THR A 53 -12.02 -3.34 -7.98
C THR A 53 -13.02 -3.03 -9.11
N LYS A 54 -14.04 -2.21 -8.85
CA LYS A 54 -15.00 -1.79 -9.88
C LYS A 54 -14.38 -0.94 -10.98
N LEU A 55 -13.43 -0.07 -10.63
CA LEU A 55 -12.68 0.70 -11.60
C LEU A 55 -11.75 -0.19 -12.44
N ALA A 56 -11.10 -1.18 -11.83
CA ALA A 56 -10.29 -2.15 -12.54
C ALA A 56 -11.14 -2.99 -13.52
N GLU A 57 -12.31 -3.47 -13.09
CA GLU A 57 -13.29 -4.14 -13.98
C GLU A 57 -13.69 -3.23 -15.15
N ALA A 58 -14.11 -2.00 -14.87
CA ALA A 58 -14.51 -1.05 -15.92
C ALA A 58 -13.34 -0.68 -16.85
N ARG A 59 -12.10 -0.58 -16.35
CA ARG A 59 -10.91 -0.34 -17.18
C ARG A 59 -10.66 -1.50 -18.14
N ARG A 60 -10.92 -2.75 -17.73
CA ARG A 60 -10.87 -3.92 -18.61
C ARG A 60 -11.96 -3.85 -19.68
N ASP A 61 -13.18 -3.50 -19.30
CA ASP A 61 -14.31 -3.36 -20.24
C ASP A 61 -14.09 -2.21 -21.25
N PHE A 62 -13.47 -1.09 -20.83
CA PHE A 62 -13.12 0.03 -21.72
C PHE A 62 -11.89 -0.23 -22.60
N ALA A 63 -10.95 -1.07 -22.15
CA ALA A 63 -9.79 -1.48 -22.95
C ALA A 63 -10.21 -2.35 -24.16
N GLU A 64 -11.35 -3.04 -24.09
CA GLU A 64 -11.95 -3.77 -25.22
C GLU A 64 -12.63 -2.86 -26.26
N GLU A 65 -13.07 -1.65 -25.90
CA GLU A 65 -13.93 -0.80 -26.76
C GLU A 65 -13.16 0.30 -27.54
N PHE A 66 -11.86 0.50 -27.28
CA PHE A 66 -11.04 1.58 -27.87
C PHE A 66 -9.89 1.12 -28.79
N SER A 67 -9.83 -0.16 -29.17
CA SER A 67 -8.86 -0.64 -30.16
C SER A 67 -9.39 -0.48 -31.60
N ASP A 68 -9.25 0.71 -32.18
CA ASP A 68 -9.28 0.92 -33.64
C ASP A 68 -7.88 1.27 -34.20
N ASP A 69 -6.85 1.19 -33.34
CA ASP A 69 -5.43 1.22 -33.72
C ASP A 69 -4.89 -0.22 -33.63
N GLU A 70 -4.54 -0.84 -34.77
CA GLU A 70 -3.99 -2.21 -34.88
C GLU A 70 -2.62 -2.41 -34.18
N ASP A 71 -2.06 -1.39 -33.53
CA ASP A 71 -0.74 -1.41 -32.88
C ASP A 71 -0.76 -1.07 -31.37
N TYR A 72 -1.93 -0.87 -30.75
CA TYR A 72 -2.03 -0.72 -29.29
C TYR A 72 -2.43 -2.05 -28.65
N GLU A 73 -1.43 -2.89 -28.33
CA GLU A 73 -1.64 -4.00 -27.40
C GLU A 73 -1.78 -3.42 -25.97
N PRO A 74 -2.94 -3.58 -25.30
CA PRO A 74 -3.03 -3.30 -23.88
C PRO A 74 -2.17 -4.34 -23.18
N SER A 75 -0.94 -3.98 -22.82
CA SER A 75 -0.08 -4.91 -22.10
C SER A 75 -0.69 -5.08 -20.70
N TRP A 76 -0.86 -6.33 -20.28
CA TRP A 76 -1.27 -6.69 -18.92
C TRP A 76 -0.21 -6.33 -17.86
N GLU A 77 0.79 -5.52 -18.23
CA GLU A 77 2.01 -5.22 -17.46
C GLU A 77 1.89 -3.93 -16.63
N GLU A 78 0.75 -3.22 -16.67
CA GLU A 78 0.58 -1.93 -15.97
C GLU A 78 -0.12 -1.99 -14.61
N GLU A 79 -0.33 -3.17 -14.03
CA GLU A 79 -0.96 -3.29 -12.71
C GLU A 79 0.03 -3.82 -11.68
N HIS A 80 1.12 -3.09 -11.46
CA HIS A 80 2.08 -3.35 -10.38
C HIS A 80 1.63 -2.70 -9.06
N VAL A 81 2.16 -3.20 -7.94
CA VAL A 81 1.93 -2.61 -6.62
C VAL A 81 2.60 -1.23 -6.52
N SER A 82 1.97 -0.32 -5.78
CA SER A 82 2.59 0.98 -5.51
C SER A 82 3.83 0.81 -4.64
N LEU A 83 4.92 1.48 -5.02
CA LEU A 83 6.19 1.52 -4.28
C LEU A 83 6.32 2.76 -3.38
N GLN A 84 5.23 3.50 -3.18
CA GLN A 84 5.22 4.67 -2.30
C GLN A 84 5.07 4.27 -0.83
N ARG A 85 5.95 4.75 0.05
CA ARG A 85 5.89 4.46 1.49
C ARG A 85 6.08 5.69 2.35
N ALA A 86 5.46 5.64 3.52
CA ALA A 86 5.61 6.64 4.57
C ALA A 86 6.81 6.24 5.45
N ILE A 87 7.93 6.94 5.32
CA ILE A 87 9.18 6.65 6.03
C ILE A 87 9.42 7.69 7.13
N ALA A 88 9.56 7.24 8.37
CA ALA A 88 9.86 8.13 9.49
C ALA A 88 11.36 8.42 9.58
N CYS A 89 11.73 9.70 9.66
CA CYS A 89 13.10 10.11 9.90
C CYS A 89 13.60 9.55 11.25
N PRO A 90 14.75 8.85 11.29
CA PRO A 90 15.24 8.20 12.51
C PRO A 90 15.70 9.21 13.58
N TYR A 91 15.89 10.49 13.22
CA TYR A 91 16.34 11.54 14.14
C TYR A 91 15.21 12.34 14.78
N CYS A 92 14.23 12.77 13.98
CA CYS A 92 13.19 13.69 14.44
C CYS A 92 11.77 13.10 14.38
N GLY A 93 11.60 11.92 13.77
CA GLY A 93 10.30 11.26 13.60
C GLY A 93 9.41 11.89 12.53
N HIS A 94 9.86 12.89 11.79
CA HIS A 94 9.11 13.45 10.68
C HIS A 94 8.89 12.40 9.59
N THR A 95 7.65 12.26 9.11
CA THR A 95 7.27 11.25 8.11
C THR A 95 7.38 11.81 6.70
N HIS A 96 8.15 11.15 5.86
CA HIS A 96 8.33 11.44 4.44
C HIS A 96 7.48 10.48 3.60
N MET A 97 6.91 10.97 2.51
CA MET A 97 6.39 10.12 1.45
C MET A 97 7.53 9.90 0.46
N MET A 98 8.04 8.68 0.38
CA MET A 98 9.09 8.29 -0.58
C MET A 98 8.48 7.40 -1.65
N ASP A 99 8.87 7.61 -2.90
CA ASP A 99 8.53 6.73 -4.02
C ASP A 99 9.79 5.99 -4.46
N PHE A 100 9.77 4.66 -4.37
CA PHE A 100 10.91 3.81 -4.73
C PHE A 100 10.87 3.34 -6.18
N SER A 101 9.91 3.81 -7.00
CA SER A 101 9.82 3.41 -8.41
C SER A 101 11.04 3.76 -9.25
N ASP A 102 11.69 4.88 -8.93
CA ASP A 102 12.68 5.48 -9.81
C ASP A 102 14.06 4.82 -9.69
N ASP A 103 14.45 4.42 -8.47
CA ASP A 103 15.75 3.81 -8.17
C ASP A 103 15.60 2.45 -7.47
N CYS A 104 14.75 1.57 -8.04
CA CYS A 104 14.68 0.18 -7.62
C CYS A 104 15.17 -0.79 -8.70
N SER A 105 15.73 -1.92 -8.27
CA SER A 105 16.00 -3.07 -9.12
C SER A 105 14.89 -4.10 -8.95
N SER A 106 14.21 -4.44 -10.06
CA SER A 106 13.19 -5.48 -10.05
C SER A 106 13.76 -6.85 -10.46
N THR A 107 13.40 -7.89 -9.71
CA THR A 107 13.65 -9.28 -10.07
C THR A 107 12.36 -10.07 -10.05
N SER A 108 12.21 -11.08 -10.91
CA SER A 108 11.00 -11.89 -10.97
C SER A 108 11.30 -13.38 -10.94
N TYR A 109 10.42 -14.16 -10.30
CA TYR A 109 10.55 -15.60 -10.19
C TYR A 109 9.19 -16.31 -10.21
N GLU A 110 9.10 -17.43 -10.93
CA GLU A 110 7.83 -18.11 -11.18
C GLU A 110 7.33 -18.88 -9.96
N ARG A 111 6.04 -18.74 -9.63
CA ARG A 111 5.34 -19.47 -8.58
C ARG A 111 3.97 -19.99 -9.09
N SER A 112 3.20 -20.64 -8.22
CA SER A 112 1.96 -21.34 -8.61
C SER A 112 0.83 -20.47 -9.17
N MET A 113 0.90 -19.15 -8.99
CA MET A 113 -0.13 -18.16 -9.38
C MET A 113 0.46 -17.09 -10.33
N GLY A 114 1.55 -17.43 -11.03
CA GLY A 114 2.31 -16.51 -11.86
C GLY A 114 3.62 -16.06 -11.21
N PRO A 115 4.31 -15.08 -11.80
CA PRO A 115 5.57 -14.58 -11.26
C PRO A 115 5.33 -13.78 -9.98
N GLU A 116 6.24 -13.94 -9.04
CA GLU A 116 6.45 -12.98 -7.96
C GLU A 116 7.50 -11.97 -8.40
N VAL A 117 7.24 -10.70 -8.16
CA VAL A 117 8.16 -9.60 -8.48
C VAL A 117 8.67 -9.01 -7.17
N LEU A 118 9.98 -8.88 -7.05
CA LEU A 118 10.68 -8.22 -5.94
C LEU A 118 11.27 -6.91 -6.43
N TYR A 119 10.95 -5.82 -5.74
CA TYR A 119 11.50 -4.48 -5.98
C TYR A 119 12.45 -4.15 -4.85
N GLU A 120 13.75 -4.26 -5.09
CA GLU A 120 14.82 -3.95 -4.14
C GLU A 120 15.30 -2.50 -4.35
N PHE A 121 15.50 -1.76 -3.27
CA PHE A 121 15.92 -0.36 -3.32
C PHE A 121 16.92 -0.04 -2.20
N ASP A 122 17.81 0.92 -2.47
CA ASP A 122 18.85 1.36 -1.54
C ASP A 122 19.18 2.84 -1.78
N TYR A 123 18.56 3.70 -0.97
CA TYR A 123 18.79 5.14 -0.97
C TYR A 123 19.84 5.45 0.09
N GLU A 124 21.08 5.55 -0.34
CA GLU A 124 22.24 5.76 0.53
C GLU A 124 22.20 7.07 1.30
N GLU A 125 21.69 8.17 0.70
CA GLU A 125 21.65 9.50 1.32
C GLU A 125 20.29 10.19 1.06
N TYR A 126 19.38 10.14 2.03
CA TYR A 126 18.11 10.87 1.98
C TYR A 126 18.07 12.00 3.01
N ALA A 127 17.83 13.24 2.57
CA ALA A 127 17.77 14.41 3.43
C ALA A 127 16.37 14.63 4.02
N CYS A 128 16.28 14.70 5.34
CA CYS A 128 15.04 15.05 6.01
C CYS A 128 14.67 16.53 5.80
N ASP A 129 13.55 16.80 5.15
CA ASP A 129 12.98 18.16 4.99
C ASP A 129 12.74 18.92 6.31
N SER A 130 12.59 18.22 7.44
CA SER A 130 12.31 18.85 8.73
C SER A 130 13.56 19.17 9.55
N CYS A 131 14.57 18.29 9.58
CA CYS A 131 15.76 18.49 10.42
C CYS A 131 17.06 18.61 9.62
N GLY A 132 17.03 18.40 8.31
CA GLY A 132 18.17 18.49 7.40
C GLY A 132 19.17 17.34 7.48
N LYS A 133 19.00 16.39 8.41
CA LYS A 133 19.92 15.26 8.59
C LYS A 133 19.71 14.20 7.50
N LEU A 134 20.80 13.58 7.09
CA LEU A 134 20.82 12.48 6.12
C LEU A 134 20.56 11.14 6.82
N PHE A 135 19.77 10.28 6.19
CA PHE A 135 19.58 8.90 6.62
C PHE A 135 19.49 7.98 5.41
N ARG A 136 19.81 6.70 5.62
CA ARG A 136 19.74 5.66 4.59
C ARG A 136 18.43 4.90 4.68
N VAL A 137 17.86 4.56 3.53
CA VAL A 137 16.66 3.72 3.44
C VAL A 137 16.92 2.59 2.46
N LYS A 138 16.87 1.35 2.93
CA LYS A 138 17.07 0.17 2.08
C LYS A 138 16.01 -0.88 2.38
N GLY A 139 15.70 -1.71 1.41
CA GLY A 139 14.69 -2.73 1.60
C GLY A 139 14.18 -3.33 0.31
N TYR A 140 13.06 -4.04 0.43
CA TYR A 140 12.34 -4.56 -0.71
C TYR A 140 10.83 -4.55 -0.51
N ILE A 141 10.10 -4.49 -1.62
CA ILE A 141 8.66 -4.72 -1.69
C ILE A 141 8.43 -5.90 -2.63
N SER A 142 7.54 -6.82 -2.27
CA SER A 142 7.19 -7.99 -3.07
C SER A 142 5.74 -7.97 -3.51
N GLU A 143 5.53 -8.40 -4.74
CA GLU A 143 4.24 -8.49 -5.42
C GLU A 143 3.95 -9.95 -5.79
N TYR A 144 2.92 -10.54 -5.19
CA TYR A 144 2.47 -11.88 -5.53
C TYR A 144 1.02 -12.17 -5.07
N PRO A 145 0.12 -12.59 -5.99
CA PRO A 145 0.28 -12.64 -7.45
C PRO A 145 0.49 -11.24 -8.06
N MET A 146 0.78 -11.15 -9.36
CA MET A 146 0.94 -9.84 -10.02
C MET A 146 -0.22 -8.89 -9.68
N GLY A 147 0.12 -7.64 -9.38
CA GLY A 147 -0.75 -6.57 -8.89
C GLY A 147 -1.21 -6.66 -7.42
N CYS A 148 -0.76 -7.68 -6.68
CA CYS A 148 -1.11 -7.86 -5.28
C CYS A 148 0.12 -7.71 -4.38
N TYR A 149 0.01 -6.85 -3.37
CA TYR A 149 1.02 -6.76 -2.31
C TYR A 149 1.14 -8.12 -1.59
N ASN A 150 2.38 -8.57 -1.40
CA ASN A 150 2.69 -9.81 -0.69
C ASN A 150 3.41 -9.54 0.65
N HIS A 151 4.59 -8.93 0.59
CA HIS A 151 5.46 -8.68 1.74
C HIS A 151 6.42 -7.51 1.48
N GLU A 152 6.88 -6.82 2.53
CA GLU A 152 7.96 -5.83 2.44
C GLU A 152 8.82 -5.84 3.70
N GLU A 153 10.06 -5.41 3.55
CA GLU A 153 11.02 -5.18 4.64
C GLU A 153 11.78 -3.91 4.32
N ILE A 154 11.74 -2.94 5.24
CA ILE A 154 12.33 -1.61 5.04
C ILE A 154 13.13 -1.23 6.27
N ASP A 155 14.43 -1.06 6.10
CA ASP A 155 15.37 -0.61 7.10
C ASP A 155 15.68 0.87 6.91
N VAL A 156 15.60 1.62 8.01
CA VAL A 156 15.91 3.06 8.05
C VAL A 156 17.06 3.27 9.04
N GLU A 157 18.22 3.65 8.51
CA GLU A 157 19.47 3.78 9.28
C GLU A 157 19.91 5.25 9.37
N PRO A 158 20.23 5.78 10.56
CA PRO A 158 20.86 7.09 10.69
C PRO A 158 22.27 7.08 10.07
N ILE A 159 22.63 8.12 9.33
CA ILE A 159 23.99 8.41 8.88
C ILE A 159 24.56 9.46 9.82
N ASP A 160 25.33 9.03 10.81
CA ASP A 160 25.99 9.99 11.70
C ASP A 160 27.01 10.79 10.87
N ASP A 161 26.77 12.10 10.74
CA ASP A 161 27.78 13.05 10.34
C ASP A 161 28.87 13.00 11.42
N GLU A 162 29.90 12.16 11.24
CA GLU A 162 31.15 12.33 11.98
C GLU A 162 31.69 13.72 11.61
N GLU A 163 31.38 14.72 12.44
CA GLU A 163 32.14 15.97 12.48
C GLU A 163 33.60 15.59 12.75
N GLU A 164 34.41 15.52 11.69
CA GLU A 164 35.88 15.59 11.79
C GLU A 164 36.23 16.91 12.49
N GLY A 165 36.46 16.83 13.81
CA GLY A 165 37.03 17.90 14.63
C GLY A 165 38.55 18.03 14.50
#